data_AF-A0A9D4U781-F1
#
_entry.id   AF-A0A9D4U781-F1
#
_cell.length_a   1.000
_cell.length_b   1.000
_cell.length_c   1.000
_cell.angle_alpha   90.00
_cell.angle_beta   90.00
_cell.angle_gamma   90.00
#
_symmetry.space_group_name_H-M   'P 1'
#
loop_
_entity.id
_entity.type
_entity.pdbx_description
1 polymer ?
#
loop_
_entity_poly.entity_id
_entity_poly.type
_entity_poly.pdbx_seq_one_letter_code
_entity_poly.pdbx_strand_id
1 'polypeptide(L)' 'MALLLSSLLDEREFHKLADELLHHLQERFDELGEECDIDGFDIDYAEGVLTIKLGASCTYVINKQTPNRQIWLSSPVR' A
#
# COMPACT_ATOMS: atom_id res chain seq x y z
N MET A 1 -7.43 -3.15 -8.43
CA MET A 1 -7.04 -2.24 -9.54
C MET A 1 -5.52 -2.12 -9.54
N ALA A 2 -4.86 -2.21 -10.71
CA ALA A 2 -3.41 -2.00 -10.80
C ALA A 2 -3.12 -0.51 -11.02
N LEU A 3 -2.23 0.06 -10.20
CA LEU A 3 -1.62 1.36 -10.42
C LEU A 3 -0.27 1.11 -11.10
N LEU A 4 -0.11 1.58 -12.32
CA LEU A 4 1.12 1.40 -13.11
C LEU A 4 2.13 2.49 -12.72
N LEU A 5 3.29 2.10 -12.18
CA LEU A 5 4.46 2.97 -12.05
C LEU A 5 5.24 3.13 -13.39
N SER A 6 4.57 2.85 -14.51
CA SER A 6 5.06 2.84 -15.90
C SER A 6 5.98 1.66 -16.26
N SER A 7 5.73 1.07 -17.43
CA SER A 7 6.58 0.04 -18.05
C SER A 7 7.91 0.57 -18.58
N LEU A 8 8.27 1.83 -18.24
CA LEU A 8 9.46 2.52 -18.72
C LEU A 8 10.60 2.54 -17.69
N LEU A 9 10.32 2.20 -16.44
CA LEU A 9 11.33 2.14 -15.39
C LEU A 9 12.18 0.87 -15.53
N ASP A 10 13.48 1.02 -15.30
CA ASP A 10 14.34 -0.14 -15.10
C ASP A 10 13.99 -0.87 -13.80
N GLU A 11 14.53 -2.07 -13.61
CA GLU A 11 14.16 -2.91 -12.47
C GLU A 11 14.48 -2.24 -11.15
N ARG A 12 15.66 -1.65 -11.07
CA ARG A 12 16.21 -1.05 -9.86
C ARG A 12 15.42 0.21 -9.51
N GLU A 13 15.10 1.03 -10.50
CA GLU A 13 14.27 2.22 -10.33
C GLU A 13 12.86 1.84 -9.88
N PHE A 14 12.26 0.81 -10.49
CA PHE A 14 10.96 0.29 -10.04
C PHE A 14 11.01 -0.13 -8.57
N HIS A 15 11.98 -0.95 -8.18
CA HIS A 15 12.11 -1.40 -6.80
C HIS A 15 12.24 -0.23 -5.82
N LYS A 16 13.15 0.70 -6.13
CA LYS A 16 13.37 1.88 -5.29
C LYS A 16 12.09 2.72 -5.12
N LEU A 17 11.43 3.08 -6.22
CA LEU A 17 10.24 3.91 -6.18
C LEU A 17 9.04 3.20 -5.56
N ALA A 18 8.90 1.89 -5.79
CA ALA A 18 7.84 1.09 -5.17
C ALA A 18 8.02 1.00 -3.65
N ASP A 19 9.25 0.82 -3.18
CA ASP A 19 9.56 0.77 -1.75
C ASP A 19 9.37 2.14 -1.09
N GLU A 20 9.85 3.22 -1.73
CA GLU A 20 9.62 4.60 -1.27
C GLU A 20 8.12 4.94 -1.22
N LEU A 21 7.35 4.55 -2.23
CA LEU A 21 5.90 4.76 -2.25
C LEU A 21 5.19 4.04 -1.11
N LEU A 22 5.47 2.75 -0.91
CA LEU A 22 4.82 1.96 0.14
C LEU A 22 5.19 2.46 1.53
N HIS A 23 6.45 2.88 1.72
CA HIS A 23 6.90 3.49 2.97
C HIS A 23 6.16 4.81 3.25
N HIS A 24 6.12 5.73 2.28
CA HIS A 24 5.38 6.98 2.45
C HIS A 24 3.88 6.74 2.68
N LEU A 25 3.27 5.77 2.00
CA LEU A 25 1.87 5.43 2.24
C LEU A 25 1.67 4.94 3.68
N GLN A 26 2.53 4.06 4.16
CA GLN A 26 2.48 3.58 5.55
C GLN A 26 2.53 4.76 6.53
N GLU A 27 3.53 5.63 6.43
CA GLU A 27 3.68 6.81 7.31
C GLU A 27 2.43 7.70 7.29
N ARG A 28 1.88 7.97 6.09
CA ARG A 28 0.69 8.81 5.94
C ARG A 28 -0.57 8.19 6.52
N PHE A 29 -0.70 6.87 6.47
CA PHE A 29 -1.82 6.18 7.10
C PHE A 29 -1.63 6.08 8.62
N ASP A 30 -0.40 5.89 9.12
CA ASP A 30 -0.11 5.91 10.56
C ASP A 30 -0.52 7.28 11.15
N GLU A 31 -0.11 8.40 10.52
CA GLU A 31 -0.52 9.76 10.90
C GLU A 31 -2.06 9.92 10.91
N LEU A 32 -2.73 9.42 9.87
CA LEU A 32 -4.20 9.51 9.77
C LEU A 32 -4.90 8.69 10.85
N GLY A 33 -4.33 7.53 11.21
CA GLY A 33 -4.83 6.67 12.27
C GLY A 33 -4.82 7.35 13.64
N GLU A 34 -3.75 8.10 13.92
CA GLU A 34 -3.65 8.91 15.14
C GLU A 34 -4.68 10.05 15.17
N GLU A 35 -4.99 10.66 14.03
CA GLU A 35 -5.94 11.78 13.94
C GLU A 35 -7.41 11.35 13.99
N CYS A 36 -7.77 10.19 13.43
CA CYS A 36 -9.16 9.83 13.17
C CYS A 36 -9.84 8.99 14.27
N ASP A 37 -9.12 8.52 15.29
CA ASP A 37 -9.61 7.66 16.40
C ASP A 37 -10.59 6.56 15.91
N ILE A 38 -10.16 5.78 14.92
CA ILE A 38 -10.97 4.73 14.30
C ILE A 38 -10.79 3.43 15.09
N ASP A 39 -11.88 2.91 15.64
CA ASP A 39 -11.87 1.61 16.35
C ASP A 39 -11.46 0.47 15.40
N GLY A 40 -10.48 -0.31 15.83
CA GLY A 40 -9.88 -1.38 15.02
C GLY A 40 -9.05 -0.91 13.82
N PHE A 41 -8.55 0.33 13.85
CA PHE A 41 -7.52 0.79 12.92
C PHE A 41 -6.20 0.05 13.17
N ASP A 42 -5.60 -0.47 12.10
CA ASP A 42 -4.34 -1.21 12.17
C ASP A 42 -3.66 -1.20 10.80
N ILE A 43 -2.34 -1.03 10.79
CA ILE A 43 -1.53 -1.02 9.57
C ILE A 43 -0.40 -2.04 9.75
N ASP A 44 -0.23 -2.89 8.74
CA ASP A 44 0.82 -3.89 8.71
C ASP A 44 1.54 -3.86 7.36
N TYR A 45 2.87 -3.84 7.40
CA TYR A 45 3.71 -3.91 6.21
C TYR A 45 4.64 -5.11 6.29
N ALA A 46 4.45 -6.08 5.39
CA ALA A 46 5.26 -7.28 5.33
C ALA A 46 5.49 -7.71 3.87
N GLU A 47 6.75 -8.02 3.53
CA GLU A 47 7.15 -8.59 2.24
C GLU A 47 6.64 -7.82 1.00
N GLY A 48 6.53 -6.48 1.07
CA GLY A 48 6.02 -5.65 -0.02
C GLY A 48 4.49 -5.57 -0.09
N VAL A 49 3.80 -6.05 0.94
CA VAL A 49 2.34 -5.95 1.10
C VAL A 49 2.05 -5.01 2.26
N LEU A 50 1.36 -3.91 1.97
CA LEU A 50 0.80 -2.97 2.95
C LEU A 50 -0.68 -3.27 3.13
N THR A 51 -1.07 -3.67 4.34
CA THR A 51 -2.44 -3.96 4.75
C THR A 51 -2.94 -2.86 5.67
N ILE A 52 -4.07 -2.23 5.33
CA ILE A 52 -4.68 -1.16 6.12
C ILE A 52 -6.07 -1.61 6.53
N LYS A 53 -6.30 -1.76 7.83
CA LYS A 53 -7.60 -2.09 8.42
C LYS A 53 -8.22 -0.81 8.96
N LEU A 54 -9.47 -0.56 8.58
CA LEU A 54 -10.30 0.55 9.05
C LEU A 54 -11.51 -0.05 9.80
N GLY A 55 -11.25 -0.74 10.90
CA GLY A 55 -12.26 -1.50 11.65
C GLY A 55 -12.61 -2.87 11.06
N ALA A 56 -13.68 -3.49 11.56
CA ALA A 56 -13.94 -4.93 11.42
C ALA A 56 -14.23 -5.44 9.98
N SER A 57 -14.52 -4.58 9.01
CA SER A 57 -14.97 -5.01 7.67
C SER A 57 -14.33 -4.26 6.50
N CYS A 58 -13.44 -3.32 6.79
CA CYS A 58 -12.81 -2.48 5.78
C CYS A 58 -11.30 -2.76 5.78
N THR A 59 -10.83 -3.52 4.79
CA THR A 59 -9.41 -3.80 4.62
C THR A 59 -8.96 -3.44 3.21
N TYR A 60 -8.03 -2.50 3.12
CA TYR A 60 -7.29 -2.22 1.90
C TYR A 60 -6.01 -3.03 1.90
N VAL A 61 -5.62 -3.54 0.73
CA VAL A 61 -4.34 -4.24 0.54
C VAL A 61 -3.62 -3.64 -0.65
N ILE A 62 -2.42 -3.13 -0.43
CA ILE A 62 -1.55 -2.55 -1.45
C ILE A 62 -0.32 -3.46 -1.58
N ASN A 63 -0.07 -4.00 -2.77
CA ASN A 63 0.99 -4.99 -2.98
C ASN A 63 1.96 -4.57 -4.08
N LYS A 64 3.27 -4.68 -3.80
CA LYS A 64 4.34 -4.62 -4.78
C LYS A 64 4.42 -5.92 -5.58
N GLN A 65 3.85 -5.92 -6.78
CA GLN A 65 3.99 -7.03 -7.72
C GLN A 65 5.28 -6.92 -8.54
N THR A 66 6.37 -7.42 -7.96
CA THR A 66 7.71 -7.40 -8.56
C THR A 66 7.79 -8.03 -9.95
N PRO A 67 7.27 -9.25 -10.22
CA PRO A 67 7.33 -9.85 -11.55
C PRO A 67 6.70 -8.98 -12.65
N ASN A 68 5.64 -8.24 -12.31
CA ASN A 68 4.91 -7.43 -13.26
C ASN A 68 5.33 -5.95 -13.25
N ARG A 69 6.21 -5.55 -12.34
CA ARG A 69 6.58 -4.15 -12.06
C ARG A 69 5.36 -3.25 -11.85
N GLN A 70 4.46 -3.71 -10.97
CA GLN A 70 3.18 -3.04 -10.71
C GLN A 70 2.93 -2.89 -9.21
N ILE A 71 2.08 -1.91 -8.87
CA ILE A 71 1.47 -1.80 -7.55
C ILE A 71 0.00 -2.17 -7.69
N TRP A 72 -0.46 -3.12 -6.89
CA TRP A 72 -1.85 -3.57 -6.92
C TRP A 72 -2.58 -3.06 -5.70
N LEU A 73 -3.77 -2.47 -5.90
CA LEU A 73 -4.67 -2.06 -4.84
C LEU A 73 -5.90 -2.98 -4.83
N SER A 74 -6.12 -3.67 -3.73
CA SER A 74 -7.39 -4.29 -3.37
C SER A 74 -8.16 -3.35 -2.46
N SER A 75 -9.39 -3.01 -2.85
CA SER A 75 -10.29 -2.13 -2.11
C SER A 75 -11.47 -2.94 -1.56
N PRO A 76 -11.89 -2.73 -0.30
CA PRO A 76 -13.09 -3.35 0.26
C PRO A 76 -14.38 -2.70 -0.30
N VAL A 77 -14.26 -1.49 -0.86
CA VAL A 77 -15.35 -0.77 -1.52
C VAL A 77 -15.34 -1.11 -3.01
N ARG A 78 -16.52 -1.46 -3.55
CA ARG A 78 -16.74 -1.71 -4.98
C ARG A 78 -17.08 -0.44 -5.74
#